data_AF-A0A5P1E207-F1
#
_entry.id   AF-A0A5P1E207-F1
#
_cell.length_a   1.000
_cell.length_b   1.000
_cell.length_c   1.000
_cell.angle_alpha   90.00
_cell.angle_beta   90.00
_cell.angle_gamma   90.00
#
_symmetry.space_group_name_H-M   'P 1'
#
loop_
_entity.id
_entity.type
_entity.pdbx_description
1 polymer ?
#
loop_
_entity_poly.entity_id
_entity_poly.type
_entity_poly.pdbx_seq_one_letter_code
_entity_poly.pdbx_strand_id
1 'polypeptide(L)'
;MIVVANVIVFVVVMGFNNCPSHVSTDRFGSSCVAGFLHRFSFQPLRENPLFGPSSSTLERLGALKWDKVVYQHQGWRLITCIWLHAGVIHLIANMLSLVFIGIRLEQQFGFIRIGLIYLIAGFGGSVLSSLFIRNSISVGASGALFGLLGAMLSELFTNWTIYTNKAAAILTLLIIIVINLAIGILPHVDNFAHIGGFLTGLLLGFVLLMRPQFGWIERRYLPQASQVNSKYKAHQYVLFIFALLLLIVGFAVGLVMLFRGENGYDHCHWCHYLSCVPTSSWSCGT
;
A
#
# COMPACT_ATOMS: atom_id res chain seq x y z
N MET A 1 -6.11 2.57 -15.40
CA MET A 1 -4.98 3.53 -15.55
C MET A 1 -3.83 3.27 -14.58
N ILE A 2 -4.07 3.05 -13.28
CA ILE A 2 -3.01 2.82 -12.27
C ILE A 2 -2.12 1.61 -12.61
N VAL A 3 -2.69 0.51 -13.10
CA VAL A 3 -1.92 -0.67 -13.54
C VAL A 3 -0.91 -0.30 -14.63
N VAL A 4 -1.38 0.41 -15.66
CA VAL A 4 -0.54 0.84 -16.79
C VAL A 4 0.57 1.77 -16.30
N ALA A 5 0.27 2.70 -15.40
CA ALA A 5 1.28 3.59 -14.83
C ALA A 5 2.39 2.82 -14.08
N ASN A 6 2.04 1.83 -13.27
CA ASN A 6 3.02 0.99 -12.56
C ASN A 6 3.89 0.18 -13.52
N VAL A 7 3.31 -0.38 -14.59
CA VAL A 7 4.08 -1.10 -15.63
C VAL A 7 5.04 -0.15 -16.35
N ILE A 8 4.58 1.05 -16.74
CA ILE A 8 5.44 2.06 -17.39
C ILE A 8 6.60 2.46 -16.47
N VAL A 9 6.32 2.77 -15.21
CA VAL A 9 7.35 3.13 -14.23
C VAL A 9 8.36 2.00 -14.07
N PHE A 10 7.91 0.74 -13.99
CA PHE A 10 8.82 -0.40 -13.90
C PHE A 10 9.73 -0.53 -15.13
N VAL A 11 9.18 -0.37 -16.34
CA VAL A 11 9.98 -0.38 -17.58
C VAL A 11 11.01 0.75 -17.57
N VAL A 12 10.62 1.95 -17.16
CA VAL A 12 11.54 3.10 -17.02
C VAL A 12 12.66 2.79 -16.02
N VAL A 13 12.32 2.23 -14.84
CA VAL A 13 13.29 1.81 -13.82
C VAL A 13 14.30 0.81 -14.39
N MET A 14 13.83 -0.20 -15.13
CA MET A 14 14.71 -1.17 -15.77
C MET A 14 15.62 -0.51 -16.82
N GLY A 15 15.13 0.49 -17.56
CA GLY A 15 15.93 1.30 -18.47
C GLY A 15 17.03 2.09 -17.76
N PHE A 16 16.80 2.58 -16.54
CA PHE A 16 17.84 3.23 -15.73
C PHE A 16 18.80 2.25 -15.07
N ASN A 17 18.34 1.04 -14.73
CA ASN A 17 19.16 0.01 -14.08
C ASN A 17 20.34 -0.43 -14.95
N ASN A 18 20.09 -0.67 -16.25
CA ASN A 18 21.12 -0.99 -17.24
C ASN A 18 22.24 -1.93 -16.74
N CYS A 19 21.85 -3.11 -16.26
CA CYS A 19 22.78 -4.09 -15.64
C CYS A 19 24.07 -4.31 -16.46
N PRO A 20 24.01 -4.53 -17.80
CA PRO A 20 25.22 -4.81 -18.59
C PRO A 20 26.25 -3.68 -18.62
N SER A 21 25.86 -2.44 -18.34
CA SER A 21 26.78 -1.29 -18.30
C SER A 21 27.52 -1.12 -16.98
N HIS A 22 27.01 -1.74 -15.91
CA HIS A 22 27.53 -1.63 -14.56
C HIS A 22 28.16 -2.92 -14.06
N VAL A 23 27.74 -4.07 -14.61
CA VAL A 23 28.30 -5.39 -14.32
C VAL A 23 29.15 -5.80 -15.52
N SER A 24 30.38 -5.28 -15.58
CA SER A 24 31.43 -5.89 -16.40
C SER A 24 31.73 -7.27 -15.81
N THR A 25 31.72 -8.30 -16.65
CA THR A 25 31.97 -9.71 -16.33
C THR A 25 33.10 -9.87 -15.31
N ASP A 26 32.76 -9.90 -14.03
CA ASP A 26 33.76 -10.01 -12.97
C ASP A 26 34.21 -11.48 -12.87
N ARG A 27 35.43 -11.71 -12.37
CA ARG A 27 36.07 -13.05 -12.28
C ARG A 27 35.27 -14.07 -11.46
N PHE A 28 34.17 -13.64 -10.81
CA PHE A 28 33.26 -14.43 -9.98
C PHE A 28 31.98 -14.93 -10.68
N GLY A 29 31.80 -14.66 -11.99
CA GLY A 29 30.79 -15.34 -12.82
C GLY A 29 29.33 -14.89 -12.61
N SER A 30 29.07 -13.73 -12.00
CA SER A 30 27.71 -13.18 -11.89
C SER A 30 27.32 -12.41 -13.15
N SER A 31 26.65 -13.09 -14.09
CA SER A 31 26.06 -12.46 -15.27
C SER A 31 24.66 -11.89 -14.98
N CYS A 32 24.31 -10.81 -15.67
CA CYS A 32 22.94 -10.28 -15.67
C CYS A 32 21.97 -11.36 -16.16
N VAL A 33 20.80 -11.45 -15.55
CA VAL A 33 19.77 -12.40 -15.96
C VAL A 33 19.00 -11.84 -17.15
N ALA A 34 18.62 -12.71 -18.08
CA ALA A 34 17.96 -12.34 -19.33
C ALA A 34 18.78 -11.33 -20.15
N GLY A 35 20.04 -11.67 -20.44
CA GLY A 35 20.97 -10.84 -21.23
C GLY A 35 20.45 -10.44 -22.61
N PHE A 36 19.54 -11.22 -23.20
CA PHE A 36 18.87 -10.90 -24.47
C PHE A 36 18.00 -9.63 -24.41
N LEU A 37 17.67 -9.14 -23.21
CA LEU A 37 16.94 -7.87 -23.00
C LEU A 37 17.86 -6.63 -23.01
N HIS A 38 19.17 -6.81 -23.17
CA HIS A 38 20.17 -5.74 -23.19
C HIS A 38 20.02 -4.78 -22.00
N ARG A 39 19.70 -3.50 -22.26
CA ARG A 39 19.56 -2.45 -21.24
C ARG A 39 18.51 -2.80 -20.16
N PHE A 40 17.55 -3.66 -20.49
CA PHE A 40 16.48 -4.07 -19.58
C PHE A 40 16.75 -5.41 -18.88
N SER A 41 17.98 -5.94 -18.95
CA SER A 41 18.36 -7.15 -18.21
C SER A 41 18.29 -6.94 -16.70
N PHE A 42 17.99 -8.03 -15.99
CA PHE A 42 17.83 -8.04 -14.54
C PHE A 42 19.18 -8.23 -13.84
N GLN A 43 19.26 -7.78 -12.59
CA GLN A 43 20.42 -8.06 -11.75
C GLN A 43 20.57 -9.58 -11.49
N PRO A 44 21.79 -10.06 -11.16
CA PRO A 44 22.00 -11.45 -10.78
C PRO A 44 21.04 -11.89 -9.67
N LEU A 45 20.53 -13.14 -9.72
CA LEU A 45 19.56 -13.64 -8.74
C LEU A 45 20.07 -13.64 -7.29
N ARG A 46 21.39 -13.63 -7.11
CA ARG A 46 22.02 -13.47 -5.79
C ARG A 46 21.80 -12.08 -5.19
N GLU A 47 21.70 -11.06 -6.04
CA GLU A 47 21.42 -9.69 -5.62
C GLU A 47 19.91 -9.43 -5.56
N ASN A 48 19.17 -9.86 -6.59
CA ASN A 48 17.73 -9.66 -6.66
C ASN A 48 16.99 -10.91 -7.18
N PRO A 49 16.42 -11.74 -6.29
CA PRO A 49 15.72 -12.95 -6.69
C PRO A 49 14.37 -12.68 -7.37
N LEU A 50 13.87 -11.44 -7.35
CA LEU A 50 12.55 -11.07 -7.89
C LEU A 50 12.59 -10.69 -9.37
N PHE A 51 13.72 -10.92 -10.06
CA PHE A 51 13.96 -10.50 -11.44
C PHE A 51 13.76 -8.99 -11.60
N GLY A 52 14.66 -8.20 -11.03
CA GLY A 52 14.50 -6.76 -10.92
C GLY A 52 15.80 -5.95 -10.99
N PRO A 53 15.70 -4.63 -10.74
CA PRO A 53 16.84 -3.72 -10.70
C PRO A 53 17.65 -3.87 -9.41
N SER A 54 18.78 -3.17 -9.31
CA SER A 54 19.55 -3.08 -8.07
C SER A 54 18.83 -2.21 -7.03
N SER A 55 19.12 -2.46 -5.74
CA SER A 55 18.64 -1.62 -4.64
C SER A 55 19.10 -0.16 -4.78
N SER A 56 20.32 0.06 -5.29
CA SER A 56 20.87 1.39 -5.57
C SER A 56 20.09 2.15 -6.64
N THR A 57 19.62 1.45 -7.69
CA THR A 57 18.77 2.05 -8.73
C THR A 57 17.43 2.47 -8.16
N LEU A 58 16.79 1.60 -7.36
CA LEU A 58 15.52 1.93 -6.69
C LEU A 58 15.69 3.13 -5.75
N GLU A 59 16.76 3.14 -4.95
CA GLU A 59 17.07 4.25 -4.05
C GLU A 59 17.28 5.57 -4.82
N ARG A 60 17.96 5.53 -5.97
CA ARG A 60 18.15 6.71 -6.82
C ARG A 60 16.81 7.23 -7.36
N LEU A 61 15.92 6.33 -7.78
CA LEU A 61 14.66 6.68 -8.45
C LEU A 61 13.50 7.01 -7.52
N GLY A 62 13.68 6.88 -6.20
CA GLY A 62 12.67 7.31 -5.24
C GLY A 62 12.16 6.26 -4.28
N ALA A 63 12.90 5.17 -4.07
CA ALA A 63 12.57 4.23 -3.01
C ALA A 63 12.54 4.93 -1.66
N LEU A 64 11.68 4.42 -0.78
CA LEU A 64 11.54 4.93 0.56
C LEU A 64 12.78 4.55 1.36
N LYS A 65 13.44 5.56 1.94
CA LYS A 65 14.61 5.38 2.79
C LYS A 65 14.62 6.49 3.84
N TRP A 66 14.67 6.10 5.11
CA TRP A 66 14.46 7.01 6.24
C TRP A 66 15.47 8.16 6.28
N ASP A 67 16.75 7.87 6.11
CA ASP A 67 17.85 8.86 6.09
C ASP A 67 17.58 9.98 5.07
N LYS A 68 17.12 9.62 3.87
CA LYS A 68 16.83 10.59 2.81
C LYS A 68 15.57 11.40 3.07
N VAL A 69 14.55 10.79 3.67
CA VAL A 69 13.30 11.49 4.01
C VAL A 69 13.53 12.49 5.14
N VAL A 70 14.20 12.07 6.21
CA VAL A 70 14.36 12.86 7.44
C VAL A 70 15.52 13.83 7.34
N TYR A 71 16.74 13.36 7.04
CA TYR A 71 17.92 14.22 7.05
C TYR A 71 18.16 14.99 5.75
N GLN A 72 17.74 14.43 4.60
CA GLN A 72 17.88 15.10 3.30
C GLN A 72 16.58 15.77 2.83
N HIS A 73 15.54 15.76 3.67
CA HIS A 73 14.23 16.37 3.40
C HIS A 73 13.57 15.93 2.09
N GLN A 74 13.82 14.70 1.63
CA GLN A 74 13.27 14.15 0.40
C GLN A 74 11.87 13.54 0.61
N GLY A 75 10.92 14.35 1.12
CA GLY A 75 9.56 13.92 1.45
C GLY A 75 8.75 13.38 0.25
N TRP A 76 9.12 13.76 -0.98
CA TRP A 76 8.53 13.23 -2.21
C TRP A 76 8.68 11.69 -2.32
N ARG A 77 9.66 11.10 -1.64
CA ARG A 77 9.86 9.64 -1.58
C ARG A 77 8.68 8.88 -1.00
N LEU A 78 7.91 9.51 -0.10
CA LEU A 78 6.71 8.94 0.52
C LEU A 78 5.62 8.62 -0.54
N ILE A 79 5.64 9.32 -1.68
CA ILE A 79 4.71 9.12 -2.79
C ILE A 79 5.36 8.30 -3.91
N THR A 80 6.62 8.58 -4.27
CA THR A 80 7.25 7.90 -5.41
C THR A 80 7.46 6.41 -5.17
N CYS A 81 7.72 6.00 -3.93
CA CYS A 81 7.95 4.59 -3.60
C CYS A 81 6.74 3.68 -3.91
N ILE A 82 5.52 4.24 -3.93
CA ILE A 82 4.27 3.52 -4.24
C ILE A 82 4.29 2.96 -5.67
N TRP A 83 5.02 3.62 -6.57
CA TRP A 83 5.07 3.27 -7.99
C TRP A 83 6.25 2.36 -8.36
N LEU A 84 7.25 2.27 -7.48
CA LEU A 84 8.45 1.47 -7.70
C LEU A 84 8.19 0.02 -7.30
N HIS A 85 8.81 -0.92 -8.01
CA HIS A 85 8.67 -2.35 -7.72
C HIS A 85 10.03 -3.00 -7.68
N ALA A 86 10.21 -3.92 -6.72
CA ALA A 86 11.47 -4.62 -6.50
C ALA A 86 11.84 -5.60 -7.62
N GLY A 87 10.88 -6.02 -8.45
CA GLY A 87 11.11 -6.93 -9.57
C GLY A 87 9.82 -7.35 -10.26
N VAL A 88 9.94 -8.17 -11.31
CA VAL A 88 8.81 -8.64 -12.13
C VAL A 88 7.79 -9.43 -11.31
N ILE A 89 8.26 -10.35 -10.44
CA ILE A 89 7.36 -11.16 -9.60
C ILE A 89 6.54 -10.24 -8.69
N HIS A 90 7.22 -9.26 -8.07
CA HIS A 90 6.56 -8.30 -7.18
C HIS A 90 5.56 -7.41 -7.94
N LEU A 91 5.90 -6.95 -9.15
CA LEU A 91 4.98 -6.19 -10.00
C LEU A 91 3.74 -7.01 -10.38
N ILE A 92 3.92 -8.23 -10.87
CA ILE A 92 2.81 -9.10 -11.29
C ILE A 92 1.85 -9.35 -10.12
N ALA A 93 2.38 -9.69 -8.95
CA ALA A 93 1.56 -9.92 -7.76
C ALA A 93 0.72 -8.68 -7.40
N ASN A 94 1.33 -7.48 -7.38
CA ASN A 94 0.60 -6.25 -7.10
C ASN A 94 -0.44 -5.92 -8.18
N MET A 95 -0.11 -6.09 -9.46
CA MET A 95 -1.02 -5.74 -10.56
C MET A 95 -2.20 -6.69 -10.62
N LEU A 96 -2.00 -7.99 -10.39
CA LEU A 96 -3.10 -8.95 -10.27
C LEU A 96 -4.03 -8.57 -9.11
N SER A 97 -3.48 -8.33 -7.91
CA SER A 97 -4.28 -7.89 -6.77
C SER A 97 -5.02 -6.58 -7.03
N LEU A 98 -4.37 -5.61 -7.70
CA LEU A 98 -4.98 -4.34 -8.07
C LEU A 98 -6.12 -4.53 -9.07
N VAL A 99 -5.98 -5.43 -10.05
CA VAL A 99 -7.04 -5.73 -11.03
C VAL A 99 -8.23 -6.38 -10.34
N PHE A 100 -8.01 -7.39 -9.49
CA PHE A 100 -9.10 -8.09 -8.81
C PHE A 100 -9.87 -7.19 -7.84
N ILE A 101 -9.16 -6.43 -7.00
CA ILE A 101 -9.77 -5.58 -5.97
C ILE A 101 -10.23 -4.25 -6.56
N GLY A 102 -9.36 -3.61 -7.35
CA GLY A 102 -9.54 -2.28 -7.89
C GLY A 102 -10.68 -2.19 -8.88
N ILE A 103 -10.82 -3.14 -9.83
CA ILE A 103 -11.93 -3.10 -10.81
C ILE A 103 -13.27 -3.19 -10.10
N ARG A 104 -13.40 -4.10 -9.12
CA ARG A 104 -14.65 -4.25 -8.35
C ARG A 104 -15.02 -2.95 -7.64
N LEU A 105 -14.07 -2.33 -6.96
CA LEU A 105 -14.28 -1.08 -6.24
C LEU A 105 -14.57 0.10 -7.19
N GLU A 106 -13.85 0.18 -8.31
CA GLU A 106 -13.99 1.23 -9.31
C GLU A 106 -15.37 1.18 -9.98
N GLN A 107 -15.86 -0.01 -10.33
CA GLN A 107 -17.21 -0.19 -10.87
C GLN A 107 -18.30 0.27 -9.89
N GLN A 108 -18.06 0.14 -8.59
CA GLN A 108 -19.04 0.47 -7.55
C GLN A 108 -19.02 1.94 -7.12
N PHE A 109 -17.84 2.57 -7.06
CA PHE A 109 -17.63 3.88 -6.43
C PHE A 109 -17.00 4.92 -7.36
N GLY A 110 -16.57 4.50 -8.54
CA GLY A 110 -15.93 5.35 -9.54
C GLY A 110 -14.42 5.51 -9.33
N PHE A 111 -13.73 5.75 -10.43
CA PHE A 111 -12.26 5.88 -10.50
C PHE A 111 -11.68 6.89 -9.50
N ILE A 112 -12.28 8.07 -9.40
CA ILE A 112 -11.73 9.17 -8.59
C ILE A 112 -11.64 8.78 -7.12
N ARG A 113 -12.68 8.17 -6.55
CA ARG A 113 -12.69 7.79 -5.13
C ARG A 113 -11.69 6.70 -4.84
N ILE A 114 -11.63 5.68 -5.69
CA ILE A 114 -10.71 4.56 -5.53
C ILE A 114 -9.26 4.99 -5.75
N GLY A 115 -9.01 5.89 -6.71
CA GLY A 115 -7.71 6.51 -6.92
C GLY A 115 -7.24 7.33 -5.71
N LEU A 116 -8.13 8.12 -5.10
CA LEU A 116 -7.81 8.87 -3.88
C LEU A 116 -7.49 7.94 -2.70
N ILE A 117 -8.29 6.88 -2.51
CA ILE A 117 -8.02 5.89 -1.45
C ILE A 117 -6.66 5.23 -1.70
N TYR A 118 -6.39 4.79 -2.93
CA TYR A 118 -5.12 4.16 -3.29
C TYR A 118 -3.92 5.07 -2.97
N LEU A 119 -3.96 6.34 -3.39
CA LEU A 119 -2.85 7.27 -3.19
C LEU A 119 -2.66 7.66 -1.72
N ILE A 120 -3.73 8.03 -1.02
CA ILE A 120 -3.63 8.49 0.37
C ILE A 120 -3.30 7.31 1.30
N ALA A 121 -3.85 6.12 1.05
CA ALA A 121 -3.49 4.93 1.82
C ALA A 121 -2.04 4.49 1.55
N GLY A 122 -1.58 4.54 0.30
CA GLY A 122 -0.17 4.32 0.00
C GLY A 122 0.75 5.29 0.75
N PHE A 123 0.38 6.58 0.78
CA PHE A 123 1.10 7.59 1.56
C PHE A 123 1.09 7.31 3.07
N GLY A 124 -0.07 6.95 3.64
CA GLY A 124 -0.18 6.55 5.04
C GLY A 124 0.68 5.32 5.39
N GLY A 125 0.74 4.36 4.48
CA GLY A 125 1.68 3.22 4.56
C GLY A 125 3.13 3.68 4.59
N SER A 126 3.54 4.56 3.66
CA SER A 126 4.91 5.08 3.61
C SER A 126 5.30 5.90 4.84
N VAL A 127 4.37 6.68 5.41
CA VAL A 127 4.59 7.43 6.66
C VAL A 127 4.82 6.45 7.80
N LEU A 128 3.96 5.45 7.97
CA LEU A 128 4.11 4.47 9.05
C LEU A 128 5.38 3.63 8.88
N SER A 129 5.67 3.16 7.66
CA SER A 129 6.92 2.47 7.34
C SER A 129 8.14 3.30 7.74
N SER A 130 8.18 4.59 7.37
CA SER A 130 9.32 5.46 7.69
C SER A 130 9.50 5.69 9.19
N LEU A 131 8.45 5.58 10.01
CA LEU A 131 8.59 5.74 11.46
C LEU A 131 9.30 4.55 12.13
N PHE A 132 9.19 3.36 11.56
CA PHE A 132 9.72 2.12 12.15
C PHE A 132 10.90 1.53 11.36
N ILE A 133 10.95 1.67 10.04
CA ILE A 133 11.98 1.07 9.19
C ILE A 133 13.04 2.11 8.83
N ARG A 134 14.26 1.93 9.36
CA ARG A 134 15.38 2.88 9.16
C ARG A 134 16.51 2.35 8.28
N ASN A 135 16.77 1.04 8.30
CA ASN A 135 17.98 0.46 7.73
C ASN A 135 17.77 -0.27 6.39
N SER A 136 16.53 -0.32 5.89
CA SER A 136 16.20 -0.92 4.60
C SER A 136 15.45 0.05 3.70
N ILE A 137 15.43 -0.27 2.40
CA ILE A 137 14.60 0.43 1.42
C ILE A 137 13.23 -0.24 1.30
N SER A 138 12.19 0.55 1.12
CA SER A 138 10.84 0.06 0.84
C SER A 138 10.30 0.60 -0.48
N VAL A 139 9.66 -0.29 -1.25
CA VAL A 139 9.04 0.01 -2.55
C VAL A 139 7.80 -0.85 -2.72
N GLY A 140 6.82 -0.35 -3.47
CA GLY A 140 5.69 -1.15 -3.93
C GLY A 140 4.34 -0.50 -3.67
N ALA A 141 3.38 -0.90 -4.50
CA ALA A 141 1.98 -0.52 -4.38
C ALA A 141 1.24 -1.23 -3.24
N SER A 142 1.90 -2.15 -2.52
CA SER A 142 1.24 -3.08 -1.61
C SER A 142 0.58 -2.39 -0.42
N GLY A 143 1.17 -1.33 0.14
CA GLY A 143 0.51 -0.50 1.16
C GLY A 143 -0.81 0.11 0.67
N ALA A 144 -0.84 0.61 -0.58
CA ALA A 144 -2.06 1.13 -1.19
C ALA A 144 -3.12 0.03 -1.43
N LEU A 145 -2.70 -1.18 -1.80
CA LEU A 145 -3.60 -2.34 -1.95
C LEU A 145 -4.23 -2.76 -0.63
N PHE A 146 -3.44 -2.79 0.45
CA PHE A 146 -3.97 -2.98 1.80
C PHE A 146 -4.95 -1.88 2.19
N GLY A 147 -4.72 -0.65 1.74
CA GLY A 147 -5.69 0.44 1.86
C GLY A 147 -7.02 0.15 1.17
N LEU A 148 -7.00 -0.41 -0.05
CA LEU A 148 -8.23 -0.83 -0.74
C LEU A 148 -8.97 -1.94 0.03
N LEU A 149 -8.24 -2.89 0.62
CA LEU A 149 -8.83 -3.92 1.50
C LEU A 149 -9.46 -3.31 2.77
N GLY A 150 -8.78 -2.35 3.40
CA GLY A 150 -9.33 -1.60 4.52
C GLY A 150 -10.61 -0.84 4.14
N ALA A 151 -10.60 -0.19 2.99
CA ALA A 151 -11.77 0.52 2.48
C ALA A 151 -12.94 -0.44 2.22
N MET A 152 -12.69 -1.62 1.64
CA MET A 152 -13.71 -2.68 1.50
C MET A 152 -14.30 -3.09 2.85
N LEU A 153 -13.48 -3.22 3.89
CA LEU A 153 -13.95 -3.58 5.22
C LEU A 153 -14.88 -2.49 5.80
N SER A 154 -14.52 -1.21 5.68
CA SER A 154 -15.38 -0.10 6.12
C SER A 154 -16.70 -0.02 5.35
N GLU A 155 -16.69 -0.33 4.06
CA GLU A 155 -17.86 -0.39 3.20
C GLU A 155 -18.85 -1.43 3.71
N LEU A 156 -18.32 -2.60 4.08
CA LEU A 156 -19.12 -3.70 4.60
C LEU A 156 -19.74 -3.38 5.96
N PHE A 157 -18.98 -2.72 6.85
CA PHE A 157 -19.51 -2.23 8.13
C PHE A 157 -20.59 -1.17 7.95
N THR A 158 -20.39 -0.23 7.03
CA THR A 158 -21.32 0.88 6.79
C THR A 158 -22.61 0.42 6.12
N ASN A 159 -22.53 -0.59 5.25
CA ASN A 159 -23.65 -1.11 4.46
C ASN A 159 -24.10 -2.50 4.92
N TRP A 160 -23.97 -2.76 6.23
CA TRP A 160 -24.22 -4.06 6.86
C TRP A 160 -25.54 -4.74 6.45
N THR A 161 -26.59 -3.97 6.16
CA THR A 161 -27.92 -4.49 5.84
C THR A 161 -28.05 -5.08 4.44
N ILE A 162 -27.15 -4.77 3.49
CA ILE A 162 -27.32 -5.10 2.06
C ILE A 162 -26.85 -6.52 1.72
N TYR A 163 -25.82 -7.04 2.38
CA TYR A 163 -25.22 -8.33 2.01
C TYR A 163 -26.01 -9.53 2.57
N THR A 164 -26.29 -10.55 1.77
CA THR A 164 -27.03 -11.75 2.22
C THR A 164 -26.15 -12.72 3.02
N ASN A 165 -24.87 -12.89 2.65
CA ASN A 165 -23.93 -13.79 3.31
C ASN A 165 -22.75 -13.04 3.95
N LYS A 166 -23.09 -12.19 4.94
CA LYS A 166 -22.25 -11.13 5.52
C LYS A 166 -21.01 -11.68 6.23
N ALA A 167 -21.20 -12.70 7.07
CA ALA A 167 -20.14 -13.27 7.90
C ALA A 167 -19.07 -13.96 7.04
N ALA A 168 -19.47 -14.64 5.97
CA ALA A 168 -18.54 -15.28 5.04
C ALA A 168 -17.69 -14.25 4.29
N ALA A 169 -18.26 -13.12 3.86
CA ALA A 169 -17.53 -12.05 3.20
C ALA A 169 -16.50 -11.38 4.14
N ILE A 170 -16.88 -11.08 5.38
CA ILE A 170 -15.97 -10.55 6.40
C ILE A 170 -14.86 -11.55 6.69
N LEU A 171 -15.22 -12.80 6.96
CA LEU A 171 -14.28 -13.84 7.31
C LEU A 171 -13.26 -14.05 6.18
N THR A 172 -13.71 -14.09 4.92
CA THR A 172 -12.83 -14.20 3.76
C THR A 172 -11.88 -13.01 3.67
N LEU A 173 -12.39 -11.78 3.83
CA LEU A 173 -11.55 -10.58 3.78
C LEU A 173 -10.53 -10.56 4.92
N LEU A 174 -10.93 -10.91 6.14
CA LEU A 174 -10.04 -11.02 7.30
C LEU A 174 -8.97 -12.09 7.11
N ILE A 175 -9.34 -13.26 6.58
CA ILE A 175 -8.39 -14.33 6.26
C ILE A 175 -7.36 -13.82 5.24
N ILE A 176 -7.80 -13.15 4.17
CA ILE A 176 -6.89 -12.57 3.18
C ILE A 176 -5.94 -11.56 3.84
N ILE A 177 -6.44 -10.66 4.68
CA ILE A 177 -5.62 -9.66 5.38
C ILE A 177 -4.59 -10.35 6.28
N VAL A 178 -5.02 -11.30 7.11
CA VAL A 178 -4.14 -12.01 8.06
C VAL A 178 -3.08 -12.82 7.32
N ILE A 179 -3.44 -13.53 6.24
CA ILE A 179 -2.47 -14.28 5.43
C ILE A 179 -1.43 -13.35 4.82
N ASN A 180 -1.85 -12.21 4.24
CA ASN A 180 -0.90 -11.28 3.64
C ASN A 180 0.02 -10.63 4.69
N LEU A 181 -0.49 -10.28 5.87
CA LEU A 181 0.35 -9.79 6.98
C LEU A 181 1.30 -10.87 7.51
N ALA A 182 0.86 -12.14 7.56
CA ALA A 182 1.71 -13.26 7.96
C ALA A 182 2.84 -13.49 6.95
N ILE A 183 2.56 -13.37 5.64
CA ILE A 183 3.58 -13.39 4.59
C ILE A 183 4.55 -12.22 4.77
N GLY A 184 4.08 -11.06 5.22
CA GLY A 184 4.95 -9.91 5.43
C GLY A 184 5.87 -9.98 6.65
N ILE A 185 5.82 -11.06 7.43
CA ILE A 185 6.84 -11.39 8.44
C ILE A 185 8.14 -11.88 7.78
N LEU A 186 8.06 -12.27 6.50
CA LEU A 186 9.25 -12.65 5.73
C LEU A 186 10.19 -11.45 5.55
N PRO A 187 11.51 -11.69 5.57
CA PRO A 187 12.49 -10.62 5.39
C PRO A 187 12.28 -9.92 4.04
N HIS A 188 12.50 -8.60 4.02
CA HIS A 188 12.30 -7.69 2.87
C HIS A 188 10.84 -7.32 2.56
N VAL A 189 9.87 -7.77 3.36
CA VAL A 189 8.49 -7.28 3.25
C VAL A 189 8.21 -6.23 4.32
N ASP A 190 7.55 -5.14 3.92
CA ASP A 190 7.26 -4.01 4.77
C ASP A 190 5.84 -4.09 5.34
N ASN A 191 5.71 -4.75 6.50
CA ASN A 191 4.43 -4.89 7.18
C ASN A 191 3.91 -3.59 7.78
N PHE A 192 4.79 -2.64 8.14
CA PHE A 192 4.34 -1.32 8.60
C PHE A 192 3.67 -0.55 7.48
N ALA A 193 4.16 -0.64 6.24
CA ALA A 193 3.47 -0.07 5.08
C ALA A 193 2.10 -0.70 4.86
N HIS A 194 1.96 -2.02 5.06
CA HIS A 194 0.67 -2.72 4.94
C HIS A 194 -0.31 -2.29 6.02
N ILE A 195 0.12 -2.24 7.28
CA ILE A 195 -0.71 -1.82 8.42
C ILE A 195 -1.14 -0.35 8.26
N GLY A 196 -0.19 0.54 7.96
CA GLY A 196 -0.46 1.97 7.79
C GLY A 196 -1.39 2.23 6.62
N GLY A 197 -1.19 1.52 5.51
CA GLY A 197 -2.07 1.55 4.36
C GLY A 197 -3.48 1.05 4.69
N PHE A 198 -3.60 -0.11 5.34
CA PHE A 198 -4.87 -0.68 5.76
C PHE A 198 -5.68 0.25 6.67
N LEU A 199 -5.05 0.78 7.72
CA LEU A 199 -5.72 1.70 8.66
C LEU A 199 -6.17 2.98 7.96
N THR A 200 -5.31 3.56 7.13
CA THR A 200 -5.65 4.75 6.36
C THR A 200 -6.82 4.48 5.41
N GLY A 201 -6.78 3.36 4.69
CA GLY A 201 -7.85 2.96 3.78
C GLY A 201 -9.17 2.66 4.47
N LEU A 202 -9.14 2.02 5.65
CA LEU A 202 -10.31 1.77 6.49
C LEU A 202 -10.99 3.08 6.89
N LEU A 203 -10.21 4.05 7.39
CA LEU A 203 -10.74 5.36 7.76
C LEU A 203 -11.27 6.13 6.53
N LEU A 204 -10.52 6.12 5.42
CA LEU A 204 -10.95 6.76 4.18
C LEU A 204 -12.21 6.13 3.60
N GLY A 205 -12.43 4.84 3.79
CA GLY A 205 -13.63 4.19 3.30
C GLY A 205 -14.89 4.65 4.05
N PHE A 206 -14.81 4.93 5.36
CA PHE A 206 -15.90 5.60 6.09
C PHE A 206 -16.16 7.03 5.58
N VAL A 207 -15.15 7.69 5.01
CA VAL A 207 -15.26 9.06 4.47
C VAL A 207 -15.78 9.08 3.03
N LEU A 208 -15.23 8.24 2.15
CA LEU A 208 -15.40 8.30 0.70
C LEU A 208 -16.38 7.26 0.13
N LEU A 209 -16.59 6.13 0.81
CA LEU A 209 -17.44 5.03 0.33
C LEU A 209 -18.85 5.02 0.94
N MET A 210 -19.26 6.14 1.54
CA MET A 210 -20.57 6.27 2.17
C MET A 210 -21.70 6.24 1.12
N ARG A 211 -22.60 5.26 1.23
CA ARG A 211 -23.76 5.12 0.33
C ARG A 211 -24.98 5.84 0.91
N PRO A 212 -25.71 6.61 0.09
CA PRO A 212 -26.98 7.21 0.51
C PRO A 212 -28.04 6.13 0.76
N GLN A 213 -28.99 6.42 1.63
CA GLN A 213 -30.08 5.50 1.95
C GLN A 213 -30.94 5.21 0.72
N PHE A 214 -31.36 3.95 0.53
CA PHE A 214 -32.25 3.56 -0.57
C PHE A 214 -33.51 4.44 -0.63
N GLY A 215 -34.17 4.69 0.52
CA GLY A 215 -35.35 5.55 0.58
C GLY A 215 -35.10 7.00 0.14
N TRP A 216 -33.88 7.52 0.29
CA TRP A 216 -33.53 8.87 -0.22
C TRP A 216 -33.33 8.88 -1.73
N ILE A 217 -32.76 7.80 -2.29
CA ILE A 217 -32.66 7.63 -3.74
C ILE A 217 -34.06 7.44 -4.33
N GLU A 218 -34.88 6.59 -3.71
CA GLU A 218 -36.26 6.31 -4.12
C GLU A 218 -37.11 7.58 -4.15
N ARG A 219 -36.95 8.49 -3.17
CA ARG A 219 -37.59 9.82 -3.19
C ARG A 219 -37.41 10.59 -4.49
N ARG A 220 -36.24 10.43 -5.11
CA ARG A 220 -35.87 11.15 -6.34
C ARG A 220 -36.62 10.63 -7.58
N TYR A 221 -37.10 9.39 -7.54
CA TYR A 221 -37.85 8.74 -8.61
C TYR A 221 -39.35 8.60 -8.27
N LEU A 222 -39.69 8.41 -6.99
CA LEU A 222 -41.03 8.20 -6.45
C LEU A 222 -41.23 9.03 -5.15
N PRO A 223 -41.53 10.34 -5.27
CA PRO A 223 -41.61 11.25 -4.12
C PRO A 223 -42.67 10.87 -3.08
N GLN A 224 -43.73 10.18 -3.50
CA GLN A 224 -44.86 9.79 -2.65
C GLN A 224 -44.61 8.50 -1.85
N ALA A 225 -43.64 7.67 -2.24
CA ALA A 225 -43.36 6.38 -1.61
C ALA A 225 -42.34 6.48 -0.46
N SER A 226 -41.50 7.51 -0.44
CA SER A 226 -40.40 7.61 0.52
C SER A 226 -40.72 8.49 1.73
N GLN A 227 -40.58 7.94 2.94
CA GLN A 227 -40.69 8.71 4.19
C GLN A 227 -39.34 9.25 4.70
N VAL A 228 -38.24 9.02 3.97
CA VAL A 228 -36.88 9.36 4.44
C VAL A 228 -36.45 10.73 3.95
N ASN A 229 -36.22 11.66 4.90
CA ASN A 229 -35.75 13.02 4.59
C ASN A 229 -34.20 13.14 4.54
N SER A 230 -33.47 12.32 5.30
CA SER A 230 -32.00 12.38 5.34
C SER A 230 -31.35 11.54 4.24
N LYS A 231 -30.25 12.04 3.67
CA LYS A 231 -29.45 11.31 2.68
C LYS A 231 -28.69 10.14 3.29
N TYR A 232 -28.22 10.29 4.53
CA TYR A 232 -27.42 9.30 5.26
C TYR A 232 -27.99 9.06 6.67
N LYS A 233 -27.71 7.89 7.25
CA LYS A 233 -28.10 7.55 8.62
C LYS A 233 -27.20 8.26 9.64
N ALA A 234 -27.71 8.49 10.85
CA ALA A 234 -26.97 9.16 11.93
C ALA A 234 -25.61 8.50 12.23
N HIS A 235 -25.55 7.16 12.31
CA HIS A 235 -24.29 6.45 12.54
C HIS A 235 -23.27 6.65 11.41
N GLN A 236 -23.71 6.84 10.15
CA GLN A 236 -22.79 7.10 9.04
C GLN A 236 -22.13 8.47 9.18
N TYR A 237 -22.88 9.49 9.62
CA TYR A 237 -22.31 10.81 9.93
C TYR A 237 -21.35 10.77 11.13
N VAL A 238 -21.68 10.02 12.18
CA VAL A 238 -20.79 9.85 13.34
C VAL A 238 -19.47 9.18 12.92
N LEU A 239 -19.55 8.07 12.17
CA LEU A 239 -18.38 7.38 11.64
C LEU A 239 -17.55 8.27 10.71
N PHE A 240 -18.20 9.09 9.88
CA PHE A 240 -17.54 10.05 9.02
C PHE A 240 -16.73 11.07 9.80
N ILE A 241 -17.35 11.77 10.75
CA ILE A 241 -16.70 12.82 11.54
C ILE A 241 -15.53 12.22 12.32
N PHE A 242 -15.76 11.08 12.97
CA PHE A 242 -14.74 10.40 13.75
C PHE A 242 -13.56 9.94 12.88
N ALA A 243 -13.84 9.30 11.73
CA ALA A 243 -12.79 8.84 10.82
C ALA A 243 -12.00 10.01 10.23
N LEU A 244 -12.67 11.12 9.89
CA LEU A 244 -12.01 12.32 9.37
C LEU A 244 -11.09 12.96 10.42
N LEU A 245 -11.54 13.06 11.68
CA LEU A 245 -10.72 13.57 12.78
C LEU A 245 -9.49 12.69 13.01
N LEU A 246 -9.68 11.35 13.06
CA LEU A 246 -8.57 10.42 13.22
C LEU A 246 -7.57 10.49 12.07
N LEU A 247 -8.02 10.65 10.82
CA LEU A 247 -7.13 10.83 9.68
C LEU A 247 -6.29 12.09 9.82
N ILE A 248 -6.92 13.23 10.11
CA ILE A 248 -6.22 14.52 10.24
C ILE A 248 -5.20 14.47 11.37
N VAL A 249 -5.62 14.02 12.56
CA VAL A 249 -4.73 13.93 13.73
C VAL A 249 -3.63 12.90 13.49
N GLY A 250 -3.96 11.72 12.96
CA GLY A 250 -3.00 10.65 12.69
C GLY A 250 -1.93 11.06 11.69
N PHE A 251 -2.29 11.70 10.58
CA PHE A 251 -1.32 12.23 9.62
C PHE A 251 -0.49 13.37 10.20
N ALA A 252 -1.09 14.31 10.93
CA ALA A 252 -0.37 15.40 11.55
C ALA A 252 0.68 14.89 12.54
N VAL A 253 0.29 13.99 13.45
CA VAL A 253 1.19 13.37 14.42
C VAL A 253 2.27 12.55 13.73
N GLY A 254 1.90 11.67 12.79
CA GLY A 254 2.84 10.80 12.09
C GLY A 254 3.88 11.59 11.28
N LEU A 255 3.49 12.65 10.58
CA LEU A 255 4.41 13.50 9.84
C LEU A 255 5.32 14.33 10.77
N VAL A 256 4.78 14.87 11.87
CA VAL A 256 5.60 15.60 12.85
C VAL A 256 6.64 14.69 13.48
N MET A 257 6.25 13.49 13.92
CA MET A 257 7.20 12.50 14.47
C MET A 257 8.25 12.11 13.44
N LEU A 258 7.84 11.88 12.19
CA LEU A 258 8.75 11.49 11.12
C LEU A 258 9.81 12.56 10.84
N PHE A 259 9.39 13.81 10.64
CA PHE A 259 10.33 14.90 10.34
C PHE A 259 11.12 15.38 11.56
N ARG A 260 10.71 15.03 12.78
CA ARG A 260 11.54 15.16 13.98
C ARG A 260 12.56 14.04 14.15
N GLY A 261 12.49 12.99 13.33
CA GLY A 261 13.39 11.84 13.40
C GLY A 261 13.11 10.92 14.59
N GLU A 262 11.90 10.96 15.16
CA GLU A 262 11.51 10.07 16.25
C GLU A 262 11.46 8.61 15.79
N ASN A 263 11.83 7.68 16.67
CA ASN A 263 11.81 6.26 16.38
C ASN A 263 10.54 5.63 16.92
N GLY A 264 9.76 5.00 16.04
CA GLY A 264 8.55 4.29 16.44
C GLY A 264 8.84 3.15 17.42
N TYR A 265 10.03 2.53 17.34
CA TYR A 265 10.41 1.45 18.26
C TYR A 265 10.60 1.92 19.71
N ASP A 266 10.99 3.18 19.93
CA ASP A 266 11.18 3.70 21.29
C ASP A 266 9.85 3.75 22.07
N HIS A 267 8.72 3.75 21.34
CA HIS A 267 7.37 3.76 21.89
C HIS A 267 6.70 2.36 21.86
N CYS A 268 7.33 1.35 21.24
CA CYS A 268 6.75 0.02 21.09
C CYS A 268 7.84 -1.06 20.97
N HIS A 269 8.21 -1.64 22.11
CA HIS A 269 9.25 -2.68 22.20
C HIS A 269 8.90 -4.02 21.53
N TRP A 270 7.63 -4.28 21.19
CA TRP A 270 7.21 -5.52 20.50
C TRP A 270 7.00 -5.34 19.00
N CYS A 271 7.01 -4.09 18.51
CA CYS A 271 6.69 -3.78 17.12
C CYS A 271 7.73 -4.32 16.12
N HIS A 272 8.96 -4.64 16.54
CA HIS A 272 9.97 -5.21 15.63
C HIS A 272 9.55 -6.57 15.06
N TYR A 273 8.81 -7.36 15.84
CA TYR A 273 8.26 -8.64 15.40
C TYR A 273 7.16 -8.51 14.34
N LEU A 274 6.60 -7.31 14.14
CA LEU A 274 5.61 -7.09 13.09
C LEU A 274 6.22 -7.14 11.70
N SER A 275 7.48 -6.74 11.52
CA SER A 275 8.14 -6.77 10.19
C SER A 275 9.11 -7.92 9.99
N CYS A 276 9.65 -8.49 11.07
CA CYS A 276 10.52 -9.65 10.96
C CYS A 276 10.52 -10.45 12.27
N VAL A 277 10.22 -11.74 12.17
CA VAL A 277 10.40 -12.69 13.28
C VAL A 277 11.64 -13.53 13.00
N PRO A 278 12.66 -13.50 13.88
CA PRO A 278 13.87 -14.30 13.68
C PRO A 278 13.54 -15.79 13.82
N THR A 279 14.07 -16.62 12.91
CA THR A 279 13.89 -18.08 12.94
C THR A 279 15.23 -18.79 12.73
N SER A 280 15.27 -20.12 12.89
CA SER A 280 16.48 -20.90 12.58
C SER A 280 16.89 -20.84 11.10
N SER A 281 15.99 -20.40 10.21
CA SER A 281 16.22 -20.32 8.77
C SER A 281 16.61 -18.92 8.27
N TRP A 282 16.41 -17.86 9.06
CA TRP A 282 16.80 -16.48 8.70
C TRP A 282 16.96 -15.56 9.91
N SER A 283 17.88 -14.60 9.82
CA SER A 283 18.08 -13.55 10.82
C SER A 283 17.44 -12.22 10.38
N CYS A 284 16.81 -11.53 11.33
CA CYS A 284 16.37 -10.15 11.16
C CYS A 284 17.58 -9.25 11.42
N GLY A 285 18.23 -8.78 10.36
CA GLY A 285 19.30 -7.79 10.48
C GLY A 285 18.70 -6.49 10.99
N THR A 286 19.10 -6.07 12.20
CA THR A 286 18.89 -4.71 12.67
C THR A 286 19.69 -3.76 11.79
#